data_AF-A0A4S3J0X0-F1
#
_entry.id   AF-A0A4S3J0X0-F1
#
_cell.length_a   1.000
_cell.length_b   1.000
_cell.length_c   1.000
_cell.angle_alpha   90.00
_cell.angle_beta   90.00
_cell.angle_gamma   90.00
#
_symmetry.space_group_name_H-M   'P 1'
#
loop_
_entity.id
_entity.type
_entity.pdbx_description
1 polymer ?
#
loop_
_entity_poly.entity_id
_entity_poly.type
_entity_poly.pdbx_seq_one_letter_code
_entity_poly.pdbx_strand_id
1 'polypeptide(L)'
;MKDTAENIDTDRVTKMWMEAACKRCQPKLSDYGSVLRDSLFVPFVEAASQSMGTSELSPHYIALLDSFVEMAKDECGATDSMDLCQDPSQVKSLVKCIQGQGWSFVLRNAPTFLPILLANPCGKQMDYLSSPDLLDSILPAYMKRYAESC
;
A
#
# COMPACT_ATOMS: atom_id res chain seq x y z
N MET A 1 14.49 -1.42 -7.25
CA MET A 1 13.30 -1.68 -6.40
C MET A 1 13.33 -0.83 -5.15
N LYS A 2 14.36 -0.96 -4.29
CA LYS A 2 14.56 -0.08 -3.14
C LYS A 2 14.34 1.40 -3.46
N ASP A 3 15.15 1.97 -4.35
CA ASP A 3 15.14 3.41 -4.61
C ASP A 3 13.78 3.91 -5.12
N THR A 4 13.11 3.21 -6.04
CA THR A 4 11.77 3.61 -6.50
C THR A 4 10.72 3.51 -5.40
N ALA A 5 10.72 2.44 -4.61
CA ALA A 5 9.77 2.29 -3.52
C ALA A 5 9.99 3.36 -2.42
N GLU A 6 11.25 3.67 -2.11
CA GLU A 6 11.64 4.69 -1.14
C GLU A 6 11.43 6.13 -1.64
N ASN A 7 11.25 6.34 -2.94
CA ASN A 7 11.00 7.65 -3.54
C ASN A 7 9.50 7.93 -3.84
N ILE A 8 8.59 7.02 -3.49
CA ILE A 8 7.15 7.32 -3.56
C ILE A 8 6.84 8.53 -2.67
N ASP A 9 6.10 9.50 -3.20
CA ASP A 9 5.74 10.72 -2.47
C ASP A 9 4.68 10.41 -1.38
N THR A 10 5.16 10.07 -0.19
CA THR A 10 4.33 9.70 0.96
C THR A 10 3.51 10.86 1.50
N ASP A 11 3.96 12.10 1.30
CA ASP A 11 3.20 13.30 1.65
C ASP A 11 1.96 13.40 0.76
N ARG A 12 2.14 13.16 -0.54
CA ARG A 12 1.06 13.15 -1.52
C ARG A 12 0.10 11.99 -1.30
N VAL A 13 0.59 10.77 -1.03
CA VAL A 13 -0.25 9.61 -0.69
C VAL A 13 -1.11 9.89 0.54
N THR A 14 -0.50 10.44 1.60
CA THR A 14 -1.24 10.80 2.83
C THR A 14 -2.31 11.86 2.52
N LYS A 15 -1.98 12.88 1.72
CA LYS A 15 -2.94 13.91 1.32
C LYS A 15 -4.13 13.32 0.56
N MET A 16 -3.89 12.44 -0.41
CA MET A 16 -4.97 11.78 -1.17
C MET A 16 -5.90 10.98 -0.24
N TRP A 17 -5.32 10.23 0.70
CA TRP A 17 -6.09 9.45 1.67
C TRP A 17 -7.01 10.35 2.51
N MET A 18 -6.46 11.44 3.03
CA MET A 18 -7.22 12.43 3.81
C MET A 18 -8.34 13.08 2.99
N GLU A 19 -8.09 13.36 1.72
CA GLU A 19 -9.05 14.04 0.85
C GLU A 19 -10.13 13.13 0.27
N ALA A 20 -9.82 11.86 0.05
CA ALA A 20 -10.72 10.88 -0.57
C ALA A 20 -11.45 10.03 0.47
N ALA A 21 -10.72 9.32 1.33
CA ALA A 21 -11.30 8.38 2.29
C ALA A 21 -11.85 9.11 3.53
N CYS A 22 -11.04 9.98 4.14
CA CYS A 22 -11.34 10.55 5.46
C CYS A 22 -12.49 11.57 5.51
N LYS A 23 -12.99 12.02 4.35
CA LYS A 23 -14.18 12.88 4.28
C LYS A 23 -15.48 12.12 4.50
N ARG A 24 -15.48 10.81 4.29
CA ARG A 24 -16.69 9.96 4.37
C ARG A 24 -16.52 8.82 5.35
N CYS A 25 -15.33 8.24 5.38
CA CYS A 25 -14.99 7.14 6.27
C CYS A 25 -14.10 7.64 7.42
N GLN A 26 -14.05 6.87 8.50
CA GLN A 26 -13.04 7.02 9.56
C GLN A 26 -12.40 5.66 9.88
N PRO A 27 -11.73 5.03 8.90
CA PRO A 27 -11.11 3.73 9.09
C PRO A 27 -10.05 3.78 10.17
N LYS A 28 -10.06 2.74 11.00
CA LYS A 28 -8.98 2.40 11.90
C LYS A 28 -8.10 1.33 11.26
N LEU A 29 -6.89 1.16 11.78
CA LEU A 29 -6.04 0.08 11.32
C LEU A 29 -6.67 -1.31 11.53
N SER A 30 -7.47 -1.47 12.59
CA SER A 30 -8.28 -2.69 12.83
C SER A 30 -9.27 -3.00 11.71
N ASP A 31 -9.69 -2.01 10.92
CA ASP A 31 -10.59 -2.22 9.78
C ASP A 31 -9.88 -2.84 8.57
N TYR A 32 -8.56 -3.09 8.66
CA TYR A 32 -7.81 -3.68 7.57
C TYR A 32 -8.38 -5.03 7.14
N GLY A 33 -8.42 -6.00 8.05
CA GLY A 33 -8.86 -7.36 7.75
C GLY A 33 -10.37 -7.49 7.51
N SER A 34 -11.17 -6.53 7.96
CA SER A 34 -12.63 -6.58 7.84
C SER A 34 -13.16 -5.87 6.60
N VAL A 35 -12.53 -4.77 6.17
CA VAL A 35 -13.05 -3.93 5.07
C VAL A 35 -11.95 -3.43 4.13
N LEU A 36 -10.88 -2.81 4.64
CA LEU A 36 -9.91 -2.13 3.76
C LEU A 36 -9.21 -3.09 2.81
N ARG A 37 -8.87 -4.29 3.30
CA ARG A 37 -8.20 -5.31 2.51
C ARG A 37 -8.99 -5.64 1.25
N ASP A 38 -10.26 -5.99 1.40
CA ASP A 38 -11.06 -6.51 0.29
C ASP A 38 -11.74 -5.40 -0.53
N SER A 39 -12.01 -4.24 0.07
CA SER A 39 -12.70 -3.12 -0.60
C SER A 39 -11.74 -2.13 -1.27
N LEU A 40 -10.48 -2.08 -0.85
CA LEU A 40 -9.48 -1.15 -1.37
C LEU A 40 -8.26 -1.88 -1.93
N PHE A 41 -7.54 -2.63 -1.09
CA PHE A 41 -6.20 -3.10 -1.41
C PHE A 41 -6.19 -4.26 -2.40
N VAL A 42 -7.04 -5.28 -2.22
CA VAL A 42 -7.13 -6.43 -3.13
C VAL A 42 -7.52 -5.98 -4.54
N PRO A 43 -8.61 -5.21 -4.77
CA PRO A 43 -8.96 -4.73 -6.10
C PRO A 43 -7.86 -3.87 -6.74
N PHE A 44 -7.18 -3.03 -5.95
CA PHE A 44 -6.07 -2.23 -6.42
C PHE A 44 -4.89 -3.11 -6.89
N VAL A 45 -4.49 -4.09 -6.08
CA VAL A 45 -3.37 -4.99 -6.39
C VAL A 45 -3.66 -5.87 -7.60
N GLU A 46 -4.88 -6.42 -7.70
CA GLU A 46 -5.26 -7.24 -8.85
C GLU A 46 -5.18 -6.44 -10.16
N ALA A 47 -5.71 -5.21 -10.17
CA ALA A 47 -5.63 -4.33 -11.32
C ALA A 47 -4.20 -3.87 -11.64
N ALA A 48 -3.39 -3.57 -10.61
CA ALA A 48 -1.98 -3.24 -10.79
C ALA A 48 -1.21 -4.42 -11.40
N SER A 49 -1.42 -5.63 -10.87
CA SER A 49 -0.81 -6.86 -11.35
C SER A 49 -1.19 -7.16 -12.80
N GLN A 50 -2.47 -6.98 -13.15
CA GLN A 50 -2.95 -7.12 -14.52
C GLN A 50 -2.31 -6.09 -15.45
N SER A 51 -2.21 -4.83 -15.03
CA SER A 51 -1.59 -3.76 -15.83
C SER A 51 -0.11 -4.02 -16.08
N MET A 52 0.58 -4.65 -15.12
CA MET A 52 1.97 -5.11 -15.27
C MET A 52 2.08 -6.40 -16.11
N GLY A 53 0.98 -7.07 -16.43
CA GLY A 53 0.97 -8.37 -17.11
C GLY A 53 1.56 -9.49 -16.23
N THR A 54 1.28 -9.42 -14.93
CA THR A 54 1.74 -10.34 -13.87
C THR A 54 0.59 -10.75 -12.95
N SER A 55 -0.60 -10.99 -13.50
CA SER A 55 -1.80 -11.33 -12.71
C SER A 55 -1.60 -12.56 -11.83
N GLU A 56 -0.75 -13.50 -12.25
CA GLU A 56 -0.35 -14.66 -11.46
C GLU A 56 0.36 -14.30 -10.14
N LEU A 57 0.91 -13.08 -10.04
CA LEU A 57 1.59 -12.60 -8.85
C LEU A 57 0.68 -11.85 -7.86
N SER A 58 -0.59 -11.59 -8.21
CA SER A 58 -1.51 -10.86 -7.32
C SER A 58 -1.58 -11.46 -5.90
N PRO A 59 -1.67 -12.78 -5.69
CA PRO A 59 -1.68 -13.36 -4.34
C PRO A 59 -0.42 -13.04 -3.55
N HIS A 60 0.74 -12.97 -4.20
CA HIS A 60 2.01 -12.63 -3.56
C HIS A 60 2.09 -11.15 -3.19
N TYR A 61 1.59 -10.25 -4.04
CA TYR A 61 1.52 -8.82 -3.71
C TYR A 61 0.52 -8.53 -2.60
N ILE A 62 -0.61 -9.24 -2.56
CA ILE A 62 -1.58 -9.15 -1.45
C ILE A 62 -0.92 -9.60 -0.15
N ALA A 63 -0.22 -10.75 -0.15
CA ALA A 63 0.52 -11.22 1.02
C ALA A 63 1.62 -10.24 1.47
N LEU A 64 2.24 -9.52 0.53
CA LEU A 64 3.20 -8.45 0.84
C LEU A 64 2.51 -7.28 1.55
N LEU A 65 1.35 -6.83 1.08
CA LEU A 65 0.57 -5.78 1.76
C LEU A 65 0.11 -6.22 3.15
N ASP A 66 -0.40 -7.46 3.28
CA ASP A 66 -0.79 -8.04 4.57
C ASP A 66 0.41 -8.00 5.54
N SER A 67 1.60 -8.36 5.05
CA SER A 67 2.84 -8.33 5.84
C SER A 67 3.29 -6.93 6.21
N PHE A 68 3.06 -5.92 5.37
CA PHE A 68 3.35 -4.53 5.70
C PHE A 68 2.44 -3.97 6.79
N VAL A 69 1.20 -4.45 6.90
CA VAL A 69 0.31 -4.08 8.01
C VAL A 69 0.80 -4.66 9.34
N GLU A 70 1.29 -5.89 9.33
CA GLU A 70 1.86 -6.49 10.55
C GLU A 70 3.20 -5.82 10.90
N MET A 71 4.08 -5.57 9.91
CA MET A 71 5.31 -4.78 10.10
C MET A 71 5.00 -3.37 10.64
N ALA A 72 3.92 -2.74 10.20
CA ALA A 72 3.50 -1.43 10.70
C ALA A 72 3.22 -1.46 12.21
N LYS A 73 2.62 -2.55 12.70
CA LYS A 73 2.37 -2.74 14.14
C LYS A 73 3.66 -3.02 14.90
N ASP A 74 4.47 -3.95 14.40
CA ASP A 74 5.65 -4.45 15.10
C ASP A 74 6.83 -3.47 15.08
N GLU A 75 7.05 -2.79 13.96
CA GLU A 75 8.25 -1.98 13.71
C GLU A 75 7.97 -0.48 13.64
N CYS A 76 6.72 -0.06 13.38
CA CYS A 76 6.34 1.34 13.22
C CYS A 76 5.41 1.89 14.31
N GLY A 77 5.11 1.09 15.34
CA GLY A 77 4.29 1.52 16.49
C GLY A 77 2.82 1.75 16.16
N ALA A 78 2.32 1.19 15.05
CA ALA A 78 0.91 1.22 14.73
C ALA A 78 0.11 0.37 15.71
N THR A 79 -1.13 0.77 15.99
CA THR A 79 -2.04 0.01 16.86
C THR A 79 -3.35 -0.21 16.15
N ASP A 80 -4.07 -1.26 16.50
CA ASP A 80 -5.40 -1.55 15.95
C ASP A 80 -6.40 -0.39 16.17
N SER A 81 -6.22 0.37 17.24
CA SER A 81 -7.03 1.55 17.56
C SER A 81 -6.64 2.82 16.79
N MET A 82 -5.53 2.81 16.05
CA MET A 82 -5.06 3.97 15.31
C MET A 82 -6.08 4.37 14.26
N ASP A 83 -6.61 5.58 14.40
CA ASP A 83 -7.51 6.20 13.43
C ASP A 83 -6.68 6.76 12.27
N LEU A 84 -6.96 6.30 11.05
CA LEU A 84 -6.22 6.66 9.86
C LEU A 84 -6.64 8.02 9.28
N CYS A 85 -7.46 8.79 9.98
CA CYS A 85 -8.06 10.06 9.54
C CYS A 85 -7.98 11.18 10.57
N GLN A 86 -7.80 10.86 11.85
CA GLN A 86 -7.79 11.84 12.93
C GLN A 86 -6.55 12.76 12.91
N ASP A 87 -5.36 12.19 12.76
CA ASP A 87 -4.10 12.93 12.77
C ASP A 87 -3.27 12.65 11.49
N PRO A 88 -3.28 13.57 10.52
CA PRO A 88 -2.50 13.43 9.29
C PRO A 88 -1.00 13.32 9.54
N SER A 89 -0.47 13.87 10.62
CA SER A 89 0.94 13.79 10.96
C SER A 89 1.32 12.40 11.46
N GLN A 90 0.42 11.73 12.20
CA GLN A 90 0.59 10.36 12.65
C GLN A 90 0.55 9.39 11.46
N VAL A 91 -0.44 9.54 10.57
CA VAL A 91 -0.55 8.71 9.35
C VAL A 91 0.65 8.90 8.44
N LYS A 92 1.10 10.15 8.25
CA LYS A 92 2.32 10.46 7.50
C LYS A 92 3.56 9.79 8.10
N SER A 93 3.70 9.83 9.42
CA SER A 93 4.83 9.20 10.13
C SER A 93 4.80 7.68 9.97
N LEU A 94 3.61 7.08 10.04
CA LEU A 94 3.41 5.65 9.79
C LEU A 94 3.83 5.26 8.37
N VAL A 95 3.29 5.96 7.36
CA VAL A 95 3.58 5.67 5.95
C VAL A 95 5.08 5.84 5.65
N LYS A 96 5.73 6.87 6.23
CA LYS A 96 7.19 7.05 6.11
C LYS A 96 7.99 5.94 6.77
N CYS A 97 7.56 5.46 7.93
CA CYS A 97 8.22 4.33 8.57
C CYS A 97 8.10 3.05 7.73
N ILE A 98 6.90 2.74 7.23
CA ILE A 98 6.66 1.60 6.32
C ILE A 98 7.56 1.72 5.08
N GLN A 99 7.63 2.89 4.47
CA GLN A 99 8.49 3.15 3.31
C GLN A 99 9.97 2.89 3.63
N GLY A 100 10.48 3.37 4.77
CA GLY A 100 11.88 3.21 5.16
C GLY A 100 12.27 1.79 5.59
N GLN A 101 11.33 1.00 6.09
CA GLN A 101 11.58 -0.39 6.53
C GLN A 101 11.23 -1.43 5.46
N GLY A 102 10.29 -1.12 4.56
CA GLY A 102 9.65 -2.12 3.69
C GLY A 102 10.62 -2.92 2.82
N TRP A 103 11.63 -2.27 2.24
CA TRP A 103 12.64 -3.00 1.45
C TRP A 103 13.49 -3.95 2.31
N SER A 104 13.94 -3.48 3.47
CA SER A 104 14.69 -4.31 4.42
C SER A 104 13.84 -5.48 4.90
N PHE A 105 12.56 -5.26 5.17
CA PHE A 105 11.60 -6.29 5.54
C PHE A 105 11.44 -7.35 4.43
N VAL A 106 11.28 -6.93 3.18
CA VAL A 106 11.21 -7.84 2.02
C VAL A 106 12.46 -8.71 1.93
N LEU A 107 13.65 -8.13 2.12
CA LEU A 107 14.91 -8.89 2.08
C LEU A 107 15.05 -9.87 3.25
N ARG A 108 14.65 -9.48 4.47
CA ARG A 108 14.64 -10.39 5.64
C ARG A 108 13.69 -11.57 5.45
N ASN A 109 12.61 -11.36 4.70
CA ASN A 109 11.56 -12.34 4.41
C ASN A 109 11.61 -12.83 2.95
N ALA A 110 12.78 -12.77 2.31
CA ALA A 110 12.93 -13.06 0.88
C ALA A 110 12.33 -14.39 0.42
N PRO A 111 12.39 -15.52 1.17
CA PRO A 111 11.77 -16.77 0.75
C PRO A 111 10.26 -16.64 0.47
N THR A 112 9.55 -15.83 1.25
CA THR A 112 8.11 -15.57 1.09
C THR A 112 7.81 -14.77 -0.18
N PHE A 113 8.70 -13.84 -0.53
CA PHE A 113 8.50 -12.90 -1.65
C PHE A 113 9.32 -13.26 -2.88
N LEU A 114 9.92 -14.45 -2.90
CA LEU A 114 10.74 -14.93 -4.01
C LEU A 114 10.01 -14.87 -5.36
N PRO A 115 8.70 -15.21 -5.47
CA PRO A 115 7.98 -15.07 -6.74
C PRO A 115 7.97 -13.64 -7.29
N ILE A 116 7.86 -12.63 -6.42
CA ILE A 116 7.92 -11.21 -6.82
C ILE A 116 9.35 -10.83 -7.21
N LEU A 117 10.33 -11.24 -6.39
CA LEU A 117 11.74 -10.87 -6.58
C LEU A 117 12.35 -11.49 -7.84
N LEU A 118 11.88 -12.68 -8.24
CA LEU A 118 12.34 -13.41 -9.41
C LEU A 118 11.50 -13.15 -10.67
N ALA A 119 10.37 -12.45 -10.55
CA ALA A 119 9.58 -12.06 -11.70
C ALA A 119 10.37 -11.06 -12.56
N ASN A 120 10.90 -11.51 -13.70
CA ASN A 120 11.60 -10.64 -14.63
C ASN A 120 10.63 -10.19 -15.75
N PRO A 121 10.45 -8.87 -15.95
CA PRO A 121 11.24 -7.79 -15.39
C PRO A 121 10.55 -7.10 -14.24
N CYS A 122 11.18 -7.13 -13.05
CA CYS A 122 11.06 -6.11 -12.01
C CYS A 122 11.02 -4.68 -12.58
N GLY A 123 11.55 -4.47 -13.79
CA GLY A 123 11.34 -3.27 -14.59
C GLY A 123 9.87 -2.84 -14.70
N LYS A 124 8.92 -3.74 -14.96
CA LYS A 124 7.49 -3.37 -15.04
C LYS A 124 6.91 -2.90 -13.72
N GLN A 125 7.30 -3.54 -12.61
CA GLN A 125 6.94 -3.10 -11.27
C GLN A 125 7.52 -1.72 -10.99
N MET A 126 8.76 -1.48 -11.39
CA MET A 126 9.44 -0.21 -11.25
C MET A 126 8.81 0.89 -12.12
N ASP A 127 8.47 0.57 -13.36
CA ASP A 127 7.80 1.46 -14.30
C ASP A 127 6.41 1.82 -13.79
N TYR A 128 5.66 0.84 -13.27
CA TYR A 128 4.36 1.06 -12.67
C TYR A 128 4.44 1.93 -11.41
N LEU A 129 5.35 1.62 -10.49
CA LEU A 129 5.55 2.39 -9.25
C LEU A 129 6.10 3.80 -9.49
N SER A 130 6.89 3.99 -10.55
CA SER A 130 7.43 5.30 -10.93
C SER A 130 6.49 6.09 -11.85
N SER A 131 5.40 5.48 -12.31
CA SER A 131 4.45 6.13 -13.21
C SER A 131 3.73 7.26 -12.48
N PRO A 132 3.67 8.48 -13.05
CA PRO A 132 2.87 9.56 -12.47
C PRO A 132 1.40 9.18 -12.37
N ASP A 133 0.88 8.38 -13.30
CA ASP A 133 -0.53 7.94 -13.32
C ASP A 133 -0.94 7.19 -12.04
N LEU A 134 0.00 6.50 -11.38
CA LEU A 134 -0.26 5.81 -10.12
C LEU A 134 -0.80 6.78 -9.07
N LEU A 135 -0.14 7.94 -8.92
CA LEU A 135 -0.48 8.96 -7.94
C LEU A 135 -1.45 10.02 -8.49
N ASP A 136 -1.49 10.22 -9.81
CA ASP A 136 -2.36 11.20 -10.46
C ASP A 136 -3.81 10.70 -10.61
N SER A 137 -3.99 9.39 -10.82
CA SER A 137 -5.28 8.84 -11.24
C SER A 137 -5.63 7.52 -10.54
N ILE A 138 -4.73 6.54 -10.56
CA ILE A 138 -5.07 5.16 -10.19
C ILE A 138 -5.38 5.06 -8.69
N LEU A 139 -4.42 5.39 -7.83
CA LEU A 139 -4.57 5.27 -6.38
C LEU A 139 -5.72 6.16 -5.84
N PRO A 140 -5.85 7.45 -6.26
CA PRO A 140 -7.01 8.26 -5.91
C PRO A 140 -8.36 7.62 -6.27
N ALA A 141 -8.46 6.98 -7.44
CA ALA A 141 -9.71 6.35 -7.88
C ALA A 141 -10.11 5.18 -6.96
N TYR A 142 -9.16 4.36 -6.53
CA TYR A 142 -9.43 3.28 -5.57
C TYR A 142 -9.80 3.80 -4.19
N MET A 143 -9.10 4.82 -3.68
CA MET A 143 -9.47 5.47 -2.42
C MET A 143 -10.87 6.09 -2.47
N LYS A 144 -11.25 6.71 -3.59
CA LYS A 144 -12.60 7.27 -3.78
C LYS A 144 -13.67 6.19 -3.83
N ARG A 145 -13.42 5.06 -4.52
CA ARG A 145 -14.36 3.92 -4.55
C ARG A 145 -14.57 3.33 -3.16
N TYR A 146 -13.50 3.16 -2.40
CA TYR A 146 -13.60 2.78 -0.99
C TYR A 146 -14.46 3.77 -0.19
N ALA A 147 -14.25 5.07 -0.41
CA ALA A 147 -15.03 6.12 0.23
C ALA A 147 -16.52 6.17 -0.17
N GLU A 148 -16.91 5.45 -1.23
CA GLU A 148 -18.30 5.30 -1.67
C GLU A 148 -18.95 4.01 -1.15
N SER A 149 -18.14 3.05 -0.65
CA SER A 149 -18.60 1.78 -0.10
C SER A 149 -18.53 1.70 1.42
N CYS A 150 -17.95 2.71 2.08
CA CYS A 150 -18.25 3.07 3.45
C CYS A 150 -19.48 4.02 3.50
#